data_AF-A0A962BWX3-F1
#
_entry.id   AF-A0A962BWX3-F1
#
_cell.length_a   1.000
_cell.length_b   1.000
_cell.length_c   1.000
_cell.angle_alpha   90.00
_cell.angle_beta   90.00
_cell.angle_gamma   90.00
#
_symmetry.space_group_name_H-M   'P 1'
#
loop_
_entity.id
_entity.type
_entity.pdbx_description
1 polymer ?
#
loop_
_entity_poly.entity_id
_entity_poly.type
_entity_poly.pdbx_seq_one_letter_code
_entity_poly.pdbx_strand_id
1 'polypeptide(L)' 'DLYGQPDRNRLQGSGLSTIEAGVRLRYDITRKFGPYVGVTSTRAFGDTARWREQDGESAQETSLVAGLRFWF' A
#
# COMPACT_ATOMS: atom_id res chain seq x y z
N ASP A 1 -6.75 21.02 -4.78
CA ASP A 1 -6.34 20.28 -5.98
C ASP A 1 -5.21 19.31 -5.64
N LEU A 2 -5.49 18.02 -5.54
CA LEU A 2 -4.50 16.96 -5.37
C LEU A 2 -4.87 15.82 -6.33
N TYR A 3 -4.46 15.99 -7.57
CA TYR A 3 -4.40 14.90 -8.54
C TYR A 3 -3.25 13.96 -8.16
N GLY A 4 -3.59 12.71 -7.86
CA GLY A 4 -2.71 11.56 -7.93
C GLY A 4 -3.52 10.45 -8.58
N GLN A 5 -3.10 10.02 -9.77
CA GLN A 5 -3.91 9.28 -10.74
C GLN A 5 -4.69 8.07 -10.17
N PRO A 6 -5.93 7.83 -10.66
CA PRO A 6 -6.58 6.54 -10.46
C PRO A 6 -5.87 5.51 -11.35
N ASP A 7 -4.90 4.81 -10.76
CA ASP A 7 -4.29 3.65 -11.40
C ASP A 7 -5.34 2.57 -11.64
N ARG A 8 -5.45 2.20 -12.92
CA ARG A 8 -6.49 1.35 -13.52
C ARG A 8 -6.43 -0.13 -13.06
N ASN A 9 -5.69 -0.43 -12.00
CA ASN A 9 -5.47 -1.79 -11.46
C ASN A 9 -6.20 -2.04 -10.13
N ARG A 10 -7.00 -1.08 -9.65
CA ARG A 10 -7.75 -1.20 -8.39
C ARG A 10 -9.00 -2.06 -8.61
N LEU A 11 -8.83 -3.39 -8.69
CA LEU A 11 -9.86 -4.39 -8.38
C LEU A 11 -10.19 -4.38 -6.86
N GLN A 12 -10.29 -3.20 -6.28
CA GLN A 12 -10.60 -2.97 -4.87
C GLN A 12 -11.77 -2.01 -4.85
N GLY A 13 -12.96 -2.60 -4.80
CA GLY A 13 -14.23 -1.92 -4.70
C GLY A 13 -14.16 -0.86 -3.60
N SER A 14 -14.40 0.38 -4.02
CA SER A 14 -14.64 1.50 -3.15
C SER A 14 -15.89 1.23 -2.31
N GLY A 15 -15.73 0.72 -1.09
CA GLY A 15 -16.83 0.64 -0.13
C GLY A 15 -16.62 -0.38 0.98
N LEU A 16 -15.93 -0.02 2.07
CA LEU A 16 -15.90 -0.74 3.37
C LEU A 16 -15.53 -2.24 3.40
N SER A 17 -15.34 -2.92 2.26
CA SER A 17 -15.04 -4.35 2.19
C SER A 17 -13.56 -4.67 2.34
N THR A 18 -12.71 -3.68 2.58
CA THR A 18 -11.26 -3.83 2.68
C THR A 18 -10.73 -2.83 3.69
N ILE A 19 -9.87 -3.30 4.60
CA ILE A 19 -9.13 -2.46 5.55
C ILE A 19 -7.69 -2.38 5.05
N GLU A 20 -7.18 -1.17 4.98
CA GLU A 20 -5.78 -0.88 4.67
C GLU A 20 -5.10 -0.29 5.90
N ALA A 21 -3.94 -0.84 6.27
CA ALA A 21 -3.10 -0.35 7.36
C ALA A 21 -1.67 -0.14 6.83
N GLY A 22 -1.13 1.06 7.02
CA GLY A 22 0.20 1.42 6.52
C GLY A 22 1.05 2.12 7.56
N VAL A 23 2.32 1.74 7.63
CA VAL A 23 3.35 2.39 8.45
C VAL A 23 4.49 2.83 7.53
N ARG A 24 4.97 4.07 7.71
CA ARG A 24 6.09 4.62 6.94
C ARG A 24 7.09 5.24 7.89
N LEU A 25 8.36 4.89 7.72
CA LEU A 25 9.48 5.48 8.42
C LEU A 25 10.37 6.21 7.42
N ARG A 26 10.62 7.48 7.68
CA ARG A 26 11.64 8.26 6.98
C ARG A 26 12.75 8.58 7.96
N TYR A 27 13.98 8.37 7.52
CA TYR A 27 15.15 8.74 8.28
C TYR A 27 16.00 9.72 7.47
N ASP A 28 16.41 10.83 8.07
CA ASP A 28 17.37 11.75 7.45
C ASP A 28 18.74 11.49 8.09
N ILE A 29 19.58 10.68 7.42
CA ILE A 29 20.96 10.41 7.91
C ILE A 29 21.80 11.68 7.75
N THR A 30 21.69 12.35 6.62
CA THR A 30 22.38 13.61 6.34
C THR A 30 21.45 14.55 5.57
N ARG A 31 21.76 15.86 5.51
CA ARG A 31 21.00 16.82 4.68
C ARG A 31 20.99 16.43 3.18
N LYS A 32 21.88 15.54 2.76
CA LYS A 32 21.99 15.03 1.39
C LYS A 32 21.43 13.62 1.19
N PHE A 33 21.11 12.89 2.26
CA PHE A 33 20.68 11.49 2.20
C PHE A 33 19.52 11.21 3.17
N GLY A 34 18.35 10.94 2.61
CA GLY A 34 17.14 10.61 3.35
C GLY A 34 16.53 9.28 2.88
N PRO A 35 16.95 8.12 3.42
CA PRO A 35 16.29 6.85 3.19
C PRO A 35 14.87 6.85 3.78
N TYR A 36 13.94 6.22 3.08
CA TYR A 36 12.60 5.97 3.60
C TYR A 36 12.17 4.54 3.28
N VAL A 37 11.47 3.94 4.23
CA VAL A 37 10.89 2.61 4.10
C VAL A 37 9.43 2.67 4.52
N GLY A 38 8.58 1.87 3.89
CA GLY A 38 7.17 1.77 4.21
C GLY A 38 6.69 0.35 4.07
N VAL A 39 5.74 -0.02 4.91
CA VAL A 39 5.01 -1.28 4.82
C VAL A 39 3.52 -0.96 4.82
N THR A 40 2.78 -1.58 3.92
CA THR A 40 1.32 -1.46 3.83
C THR A 40 0.73 -2.85 3.77
N SER A 41 -0.21 -3.16 4.65
CA SER A 41 -1.00 -4.38 4.58
C SER A 41 -2.45 -4.04 4.29
N THR A 42 -3.01 -4.74 3.32
CA THR A 42 -4.39 -4.62 2.89
C THR A 42 -5.06 -5.96 3.18
N ARG A 43 -6.23 -5.93 3.82
CA ARG A 43 -7.00 -7.13 4.10
C ARG A 43 -8.44 -6.94 3.66
N ALA A 44 -8.93 -7.86 2.84
CA ALA A 44 -10.32 -7.93 2.42
C ALA A 44 -11.18 -8.54 3.53
N PHE A 45 -12.41 -8.06 3.67
CA PHE A 45 -13.41 -8.53 4.63
C PHE A 45 -14.75 -8.76 3.94
N GLY A 46 -15.63 -9.54 4.56
CA GLY A 46 -16.97 -9.83 4.04
C GLY A 46 -16.92 -10.64 2.74
N ASP A 47 -17.80 -10.31 1.80
CA ASP A 47 -17.95 -11.04 0.54
C ASP A 47 -16.70 -10.95 -0.35
N THR A 48 -15.96 -9.84 -0.28
CA THR A 48 -14.70 -9.66 -1.03
C THR A 48 -13.60 -10.62 -0.59
N ALA A 49 -13.52 -10.98 0.69
CA ALA A 49 -12.58 -12.00 1.16
C ALA A 49 -12.94 -13.39 0.60
N ARG A 50 -14.24 -13.71 0.61
CA ARG A 50 -14.77 -14.98 0.10
C ARG A 50 -14.54 -15.13 -1.40
N TRP A 51 -14.70 -14.05 -2.16
CA TRP A 51 -14.45 -14.06 -3.61
C TRP A 51 -12.97 -14.27 -3.92
N ARG A 52 -12.06 -13.61 -3.17
CA ARG A 52 -10.61 -13.83 -3.32
C ARG A 52 -10.22 -15.27 -3.00
N GLU A 53 -10.73 -15.84 -1.91
CA GLU A 53 -10.46 -17.25 -1.56
C GLU A 53 -11.01 -18.22 -2.61
N GLN A 54 -12.16 -17.93 -3.23
CA GLN A 54 -12.74 -18.74 -4.29
C GLN A 54 -11.91 -18.71 -5.58
N ASP A 55 -11.30 -17.58 -5.91
CA ASP A 55 -10.35 -17.43 -7.01
C ASP A 55 -8.94 -17.95 -6.66
N GLY A 56 -8.73 -18.48 -5.44
CA GLY A 56 -7.43 -18.93 -4.97
C GLY A 56 -6.45 -17.80 -4.65
N GLU A 57 -6.94 -16.56 -4.61
CA GLU A 57 -6.17 -15.38 -4.24
C GLU A 57 -6.15 -15.19 -2.71
N SER A 58 -5.08 -14.58 -2.21
CA SER A 58 -4.97 -14.26 -0.79
C SER A 58 -5.89 -13.09 -0.41
N ALA A 59 -6.73 -13.29 0.62
CA ALA A 59 -7.55 -12.22 1.20
C ALA A 59 -6.71 -11.12 1.91
N GLN A 60 -5.41 -11.33 2.07
CA GLN A 60 -4.46 -10.37 2.61
C GLN A 60 -3.32 -10.13 1.61
N GLU A 61 -2.97 -8.86 1.46
CA GLU A 61 -1.85 -8.38 0.67
C GLU A 61 -0.91 -7.58 1.57
N THR A 62 0.40 -7.75 1.40
CA THR A 62 1.41 -6.94 2.10
C THR A 62 2.41 -6.43 1.09
N SER A 63 2.54 -5.11 1.03
CA SER A 63 3.48 -4.42 0.16
C SER A 63 4.56 -3.75 1.00
N LEU A 64 5.81 -3.89 0.55
CA LEU A 64 6.97 -3.24 1.14
C LEU A 64 7.56 -2.28 0.12
N VAL A 65 7.80 -1.04 0.55
CA VAL A 65 8.34 0.03 -0.28
C VAL A 65 9.62 0.53 0.38
N ALA A 66 10.70 0.64 -0.38
CA ALA A 66 11.93 1.28 0.07
C ALA A 66 12.39 2.27 -0.99
N GLY A 67 12.86 3.44 -0.58
CA GLY A 67 13.38 4.45 -1.50
C GLY A 67 14.48 5.28 -0.84
N LEU A 68 15.35 5.82 -1.69
CA LEU A 68 16.47 6.65 -1.29
C LEU A 68 16.33 8.02 -1.95
N ARG A 69 16.48 9.07 -1.16
CA ARG A 69 16.52 10.45 -1.66
C ARG A 69 17.92 11.02 -1.53
N PHE A 70 18.45 11.54 -2.63
CA PHE A 70 19.73 12.24 -2.69
C PHE A 70 19.54 13.68 -3.20
N TRP A 71 20.35 14.60 -2.68
CA TRP A 71 20.39 15.99 -3.11
C TRP A 71 21.85 16.46 -3.19
N PHE A 72 22.22 17.12 -4.29
CA PHE A 72 23.59 17.62 -4.52
C PHE A 72 23.79 19.02 -3.97
#